data_AF-A0A9W7CTV3-F1
#
_entry.id   AF-A0A9W7CTV3-F1
#
_cell.length_a   1.000
_cell.length_b   1.000
_cell.length_c   1.000
_cell.angle_alpha   90.00
_cell.angle_beta   90.00
_cell.angle_gamma   90.00
#
_symmetry.space_group_name_H-M   'P 1'
#
loop_
_entity.id
_entity.type
_entity.pdbx_description
1 polymer ?
#
loop_
_entity_poly.entity_id
_entity_poly.type
_entity_poly.pdbx_seq_one_letter_code
_entity_poly.pdbx_strand_id
1 'polypeptide(L)'
;MFGMMATSRWGLHWNWRWMIVITGVILIVVDSACNLIIVWNVYRSQWFWLGPPIVAQLPNGISFMVSTLVIVELVGEGNEGAMYGLMSTISGIASPFATSLTVIIDNPFNITNNRVQEDDYSVHIDITYTMVIAYAAMVVSWVFLLLLPKQKRETQELLRTGGSSKLLGGITIFYLSFSLVWSVMVNIMAIFDSTSCLVIAGGDGC
;
A
#
# COMPACT_ATOMS: atom_id res chain seq x y z
N MET A 1 5.65 11.00 -11.50
CA MET A 1 6.97 11.11 -12.19
C MET A 1 8.01 11.86 -11.37
N PHE A 2 7.66 12.91 -10.62
CA PHE A 2 8.62 13.66 -9.79
C PHE A 2 9.40 12.81 -8.76
N GLY A 3 8.74 11.89 -8.05
CA GLY A 3 9.41 11.04 -7.05
C GLY A 3 10.47 10.12 -7.66
N MET A 4 10.24 9.65 -8.89
CA MET A 4 11.22 8.84 -9.61
C MET A 4 12.43 9.65 -10.05
N MET A 5 12.21 10.88 -10.53
CA MET A 5 13.28 11.78 -10.97
C MET A 5 14.15 12.30 -9.82
N ALA A 6 13.55 12.53 -8.65
CA ALA A 6 14.28 12.89 -7.44
C ALA A 6 15.18 11.73 -6.96
N THR A 7 14.64 10.50 -6.99
CA THR A 7 15.39 9.30 -6.59
C THR A 7 16.54 8.99 -7.54
N SER A 8 16.33 9.12 -8.85
CA SER A 8 17.37 8.82 -9.84
C SER A 8 18.53 9.82 -9.84
N ARG A 9 18.28 11.09 -9.47
CA ARG A 9 19.32 12.13 -9.39
C ARG A 9 20.05 12.18 -8.05
N TRP A 10 19.33 12.00 -6.93
CA TRP A 10 19.89 12.23 -5.59
C TRP A 10 19.89 11.01 -4.68
N GLY A 11 19.04 10.00 -4.94
CA GLY A 11 18.84 8.85 -4.06
C GLY A 11 19.80 7.67 -4.31
N LEU A 12 20.69 7.74 -5.30
CA LEU A 12 21.49 6.59 -5.73
C LEU A 12 22.47 6.06 -4.66
N HIS A 13 22.95 6.93 -3.78
CA HIS A 13 23.91 6.60 -2.72
C HIS A 13 23.27 6.48 -1.33
N TRP A 14 21.95 6.71 -1.21
CA TRP A 14 21.26 6.73 0.07
C TRP A 14 20.76 5.34 0.47
N ASN A 15 20.63 5.14 1.78
CA ASN A 15 20.00 3.94 2.34
C ASN A 15 18.55 3.85 1.89
N TRP A 16 18.20 2.80 1.15
CA TRP A 16 16.87 2.63 0.57
C TRP A 16 15.76 2.54 1.63
N ARG A 17 16.06 1.89 2.77
CA ARG A 17 15.14 1.80 3.91
C ARG A 17 14.77 3.17 4.47
N TRP A 18 15.78 4.02 4.71
CA TRP A 18 15.58 5.35 5.28
C TRP A 18 14.83 6.26 4.32
N MET A 19 15.05 6.11 3.01
CA MET A 19 14.32 6.88 2.01
C MET A 19 12.83 6.55 2.03
N ILE A 20 12.44 5.27 2.15
CA ILE A 20 11.04 4.86 2.24
C ILE A 20 10.43 5.33 3.57
N VAL A 21 11.14 5.17 4.70
CA VAL A 21 10.64 5.59 6.02
C VAL A 21 10.45 7.10 6.09
N ILE A 22 11.45 7.90 5.68
CA ILE A 22 11.36 9.38 5.77
C ILE A 22 10.23 9.90 4.89
N THR A 23 10.11 9.39 3.66
CA THR A 23 9.07 9.82 2.73
C THR A 23 7.68 9.36 3.19
N GLY A 24 7.59 8.17 3.79
CA GLY A 24 6.38 7.66 4.43
C GLY A 24 5.95 8.49 5.66
N VAL A 25 6.88 8.86 6.54
CA VAL A 25 6.59 9.71 7.72
C VAL A 25 6.08 11.08 7.27
N ILE A 26 6.75 11.72 6.32
CA ILE A 26 6.32 13.02 5.79
C ILE A 26 4.91 12.92 5.21
N LEU A 27 4.62 11.85 4.47
CA LEU A 27 3.29 11.63 3.91
C LEU A 27 2.25 11.45 5.01
N ILE A 28 2.48 10.60 6.00
CA ILE A 28 1.52 10.38 7.10
C ILE A 28 1.24 11.70 7.81
N VAL A 29 2.25 12.51 8.10
CA VAL A 29 2.08 13.80 8.79
C VAL A 29 1.26 14.78 7.94
N VAL A 30 1.59 14.93 6.66
CA VAL A 30 0.89 15.87 5.77
C VAL A 30 -0.54 15.39 5.50
N ASP A 31 -0.72 14.11 5.20
CA ASP A 31 -2.02 13.50 4.89
C ASP A 31 -2.94 13.52 6.10
N SER A 32 -2.45 13.13 7.28
CA SER A 32 -3.25 13.18 8.52
C SER A 32 -3.64 14.61 8.90
N ALA A 33 -2.72 15.57 8.78
CA ALA A 33 -3.03 16.97 9.06
C ALA A 33 -4.13 17.51 8.13
N CYS A 34 -4.00 17.27 6.82
CA CYS A 34 -4.99 17.72 5.84
C CYS A 34 -6.36 17.06 6.06
N ASN A 35 -6.39 15.73 6.24
CA ASN A 35 -7.66 15.03 6.42
C ASN A 35 -8.35 15.39 7.74
N LEU A 36 -7.61 15.54 8.85
CA LEU A 36 -8.20 15.98 10.12
C LEU A 36 -8.82 17.39 10.01
N ILE A 37 -8.15 18.32 9.30
CA ILE A 37 -8.70 19.67 9.04
C ILE A 37 -10.03 19.60 8.26
N ILE A 38 -10.17 18.64 7.34
CA ILE A 38 -11.37 18.45 6.52
C ILE A 38 -12.50 17.80 7.34
N VAL A 39 -12.18 16.74 8.09
CA VAL A 39 -13.14 16.01 8.92
C VAL A 39 -13.75 16.97 9.94
N TRP A 40 -12.91 17.69 10.69
CA TRP A 40 -13.34 18.63 11.75
C TRP A 40 -13.90 19.97 11.25
N ASN A 41 -14.24 20.06 9.96
CA ASN A 41 -14.90 21.22 9.34
C ASN A 41 -14.18 22.57 9.53
N VAL A 42 -12.83 22.57 9.62
CA VAL A 42 -12.05 23.81 9.73
C VAL A 42 -11.90 24.46 8.35
N TYR A 43 -11.63 23.67 7.31
CA TYR A 43 -11.55 24.12 5.92
C TYR A 43 -11.89 22.99 4.94
N ARG A 44 -13.04 23.09 4.26
CA ARG A 44 -13.50 22.12 3.26
C ARG A 44 -13.45 22.74 1.86
N SER A 45 -12.45 22.35 1.08
CA SER A 45 -12.33 22.73 -0.33
C SER A 45 -11.96 21.50 -1.15
N GLN A 46 -12.59 21.31 -2.32
CA GLN A 46 -12.27 20.21 -3.23
C GLN A 46 -10.79 20.15 -3.59
N TRP A 47 -10.16 21.32 -3.77
CA TRP A 47 -8.72 21.42 -4.05
C TRP A 47 -7.86 20.98 -2.87
N PHE A 48 -8.34 21.22 -1.64
CA PHE A 48 -7.66 20.80 -0.44
C PHE A 48 -7.77 19.28 -0.21
N TRP A 49 -8.90 18.68 -0.56
CA TRP A 49 -9.08 17.22 -0.53
C TRP A 49 -8.28 16.49 -1.62
N LEU A 50 -8.07 17.11 -2.78
CA LEU A 50 -7.23 16.56 -3.86
C LEU A 50 -5.73 16.67 -3.59
N GLY A 51 -5.30 17.51 -2.66
CA GLY A 51 -3.88 17.73 -2.34
C GLY A 51 -3.17 16.47 -1.82
N PRO A 52 -3.67 15.79 -0.77
CA PRO A 52 -3.00 14.62 -0.21
C PRO A 52 -2.77 13.47 -1.20
N PRO A 53 -3.75 13.07 -2.05
CA PRO A 53 -3.50 12.08 -3.10
C PRO A 53 -2.38 12.47 -4.07
N ILE A 54 -2.23 13.76 -4.39
CA ILE A 54 -1.16 14.25 -5.28
C ILE A 54 0.21 14.12 -4.58
N VAL A 55 0.29 14.50 -3.30
CA VAL A 55 1.52 14.36 -2.50
C VAL A 55 1.88 12.88 -2.34
N ALA A 56 0.89 12.00 -2.24
CA ALA A 56 1.10 10.56 -2.14
C ALA A 56 1.77 9.92 -3.37
N GLN A 57 1.69 10.56 -4.54
CA GLN A 57 2.37 10.09 -5.74
C GLN A 57 3.89 10.20 -5.66
N LEU A 58 4.42 11.04 -4.76
CA LEU A 58 5.86 11.15 -4.55
C LEU A 58 6.41 9.87 -3.89
N PRO A 59 5.97 9.43 -2.70
CA PRO A 59 6.46 8.19 -2.10
C PRO A 59 6.14 6.96 -2.93
N ASN A 60 4.98 6.90 -3.58
CA ASN A 60 4.66 5.79 -4.50
C ASN A 60 5.70 5.66 -5.61
N GLY A 61 6.14 6.78 -6.20
CA GLY A 61 7.20 6.78 -7.22
C GLY A 61 8.57 6.37 -6.67
N ILE A 62 8.89 6.76 -5.44
CA ILE A 62 10.15 6.41 -4.77
C ILE A 62 10.20 4.91 -4.46
N SER A 63 9.14 4.37 -3.85
CA SER A 63 9.00 2.94 -3.53
C SER A 63 9.03 2.07 -4.78
N PHE A 64 8.38 2.52 -5.86
CA PHE A 64 8.43 1.84 -7.15
C PHE A 64 9.86 1.78 -7.70
N MET A 65 10.58 2.92 -7.72
CA MET A 65 11.96 2.96 -8.19
C MET A 65 12.92 2.09 -7.38
N VAL A 66 12.83 2.14 -6.05
CA VAL A 66 13.65 1.28 -5.18
C VAL A 66 13.38 -0.19 -5.49
N SER A 67 12.12 -0.57 -5.64
CA SER A 67 11.74 -1.95 -5.95
C SER A 67 12.31 -2.40 -7.30
N THR A 68 12.22 -1.56 -8.34
CA THR A 68 12.81 -1.86 -9.65
C THR A 68 14.32 -2.00 -9.58
N LEU A 69 15.02 -1.12 -8.86
CA LEU A 69 16.48 -1.21 -8.69
C LEU A 69 16.89 -2.51 -7.98
N VAL A 70 16.18 -2.89 -6.92
CA VAL A 70 16.42 -4.14 -6.19
C VAL A 70 16.27 -5.35 -7.12
N ILE A 71 15.24 -5.36 -7.97
CA ILE A 71 14.98 -6.47 -8.90
C ILE A 71 16.10 -6.59 -9.92
N VAL A 72 16.52 -5.49 -10.56
CA VAL A 72 17.59 -5.52 -11.56
C VAL A 72 18.88 -6.11 -10.97
N GLU A 73 19.20 -5.80 -9.71
CA GLU A 73 20.42 -6.33 -9.11
C GLU A 73 20.30 -7.79 -8.61
N LEU A 74 19.07 -8.30 -8.44
CA LEU A 74 18.79 -9.67 -7.99
C LEU A 74 18.62 -10.66 -9.15
N VAL A 75 18.26 -10.17 -10.32
CA VAL A 75 17.97 -11.01 -11.47
C VAL A 75 19.27 -11.54 -12.08
N GLY A 76 19.34 -12.86 -12.26
CA GLY A 76 20.36 -13.51 -13.08
C GLY A 76 20.04 -13.38 -14.57
N GLU A 77 21.09 -13.39 -15.41
CA GLU A 77 20.97 -13.32 -16.86
C GLU A 77 19.93 -14.33 -17.40
N GLY A 78 19.00 -13.84 -18.24
CA GLY A 78 17.98 -14.65 -18.89
C GLY A 78 16.66 -14.83 -18.13
N ASN A 79 16.53 -14.37 -16.88
CA ASN A 79 15.28 -14.46 -16.11
C ASN A 79 14.61 -13.11 -15.77
N GLU A 80 15.00 -12.05 -16.47
CA GLU A 80 14.50 -10.68 -16.27
C GLU A 80 12.99 -10.59 -16.46
N GLY A 81 12.46 -11.14 -17.56
CA GLY A 81 11.04 -11.07 -17.85
C GLY A 81 10.16 -11.71 -16.77
N ALA A 82 10.58 -12.84 -16.21
CA ALA A 82 9.79 -13.54 -15.19
C ALA A 82 9.74 -12.78 -13.86
N MET A 83 10.87 -12.20 -13.42
CA MET A 83 10.91 -11.43 -12.17
C MET A 83 10.17 -10.11 -12.28
N TYR A 84 10.27 -9.42 -13.42
CA TYR A 84 9.46 -8.24 -13.71
C TYR A 84 7.96 -8.56 -13.77
N GLY A 85 7.58 -9.67 -14.42
CA GLY A 85 6.20 -10.14 -14.47
C GLY A 85 5.64 -10.47 -13.09
N LEU A 86 6.43 -11.12 -12.23
CA LEU A 86 6.07 -11.43 -10.86
C LEU A 86 5.80 -10.15 -10.06
N MET A 87 6.70 -9.16 -10.13
CA MET A 87 6.54 -7.89 -9.42
C MET A 87 5.28 -7.13 -9.86
N SER A 88 5.01 -7.09 -11.16
CA SER A 88 3.82 -6.46 -11.72
C SER A 88 2.55 -7.14 -11.18
N THR A 89 2.54 -8.46 -11.17
CA THR A 89 1.43 -9.28 -10.66
C THR A 89 1.19 -9.02 -9.18
N ILE A 90 2.25 -9.01 -8.35
CA ILE A 90 2.15 -8.70 -6.92
C ILE A 90 1.53 -7.31 -6.71
N SER A 91 1.99 -6.32 -7.46
CA SER A 91 1.49 -4.93 -7.35
C SER A 91 0.02 -4.82 -7.74
N GLY A 92 -0.40 -5.54 -8.80
CA GLY A 92 -1.79 -5.56 -9.27
C GLY A 92 -2.76 -6.26 -8.31
N ILE A 93 -2.29 -7.27 -7.56
CA ILE A 93 -3.12 -8.01 -6.60
C ILE A 93 -3.15 -7.31 -5.23
N ALA A 94 -2.07 -6.64 -4.84
CA ALA A 94 -1.95 -6.00 -3.53
C ALA A 94 -3.03 -4.92 -3.31
N SER A 95 -3.33 -4.12 -4.34
CA SER A 95 -4.35 -3.06 -4.25
C SER A 95 -5.75 -3.60 -3.92
N PRO A 96 -6.36 -4.50 -4.73
CA PRO A 96 -7.69 -5.03 -4.41
C PRO A 96 -7.71 -5.86 -3.12
N PHE A 97 -6.62 -6.56 -2.80
CA PHE A 97 -6.50 -7.26 -1.53
C PHE A 97 -6.56 -6.28 -0.34
N ALA A 98 -5.79 -5.20 -0.39
CA ALA A 98 -5.80 -4.16 0.62
C ALA A 98 -7.19 -3.50 0.76
N THR A 99 -7.82 -3.13 -0.36
CA THR A 99 -9.18 -2.58 -0.35
C THR A 99 -10.19 -3.52 0.30
N SER A 100 -10.13 -4.82 -0.02
CA SER A 100 -11.02 -5.82 0.58
C SER A 100 -10.87 -5.91 2.09
N LEU A 101 -9.63 -5.82 2.58
CA LEU A 101 -9.34 -5.87 4.01
C LEU A 101 -9.78 -4.59 4.72
N THR A 102 -9.53 -3.43 4.12
CA THR A 102 -9.99 -2.13 4.65
C THR A 102 -11.50 -2.12 4.83
N VAL A 103 -12.24 -2.57 3.83
CA VAL A 103 -13.70 -2.66 3.88
C VAL A 103 -14.19 -3.56 5.02
N ILE A 104 -13.56 -4.72 5.24
CA ILE A 104 -13.90 -5.63 6.34
C ILE A 104 -13.64 -4.97 7.70
N ILE A 105 -12.55 -4.20 7.81
CA ILE A 105 -12.17 -3.48 9.03
C ILE A 105 -13.11 -2.29 9.30
N ASP A 106 -13.54 -1.60 8.24
CA ASP A 106 -14.37 -0.39 8.33
C ASP A 106 -15.87 -0.71 8.48
N ASN A 107 -16.31 -1.92 8.15
CA ASN A 107 -17.70 -2.37 8.24
C ASN A 107 -18.38 -2.05 9.59
N PRO A 108 -17.75 -2.27 10.77
CA PRO A 108 -18.36 -1.95 12.06
C PRO A 108 -18.64 -0.46 12.29
N PHE A 109 -17.92 0.43 11.60
CA PHE A 109 -18.09 1.88 11.77
C PHE A 109 -19.26 2.44 10.94
N ASN A 110 -19.81 1.66 9.99
CA ASN A 110 -20.95 2.01 9.15
C ASN A 110 -20.90 3.47 8.64
N ILE A 111 -19.82 3.82 7.96
CA ILE A 111 -19.58 5.15 7.39
C ILE A 111 -20.29 5.25 6.04
N THR A 112 -21.61 5.42 6.08
CA THR A 112 -22.43 5.58 4.87
C THR A 112 -22.51 7.04 4.43
N ASN A 113 -22.61 7.31 3.12
CA ASN A 113 -22.73 8.67 2.58
C ASN A 113 -23.85 9.50 3.25
N ASN A 114 -24.96 8.86 3.62
CA ASN A 114 -26.06 9.51 4.33
C ASN A 114 -25.65 9.98 5.74
N ARG A 115 -24.94 9.15 6.52
CA ARG A 115 -24.40 9.54 7.84
C ARG A 115 -23.32 10.62 7.73
N VAL A 116 -22.50 10.58 6.69
CA VAL A 116 -21.48 11.62 6.46
C VAL A 116 -22.13 12.97 6.15
N GLN A 117 -23.31 13.00 5.51
CA GLN A 117 -24.06 14.23 5.25
C GLN A 117 -24.76 14.80 6.49
N GLU A 118 -25.05 13.97 7.50
CA GLU A 118 -25.62 14.42 8.78
C GLU A 118 -24.63 15.27 9.61
N ASP A 119 -23.32 15.21 9.29
CA ASP A 119 -22.23 16.03 9.87
C ASP A 119 -22.24 16.03 11.42
N ASP A 120 -22.55 14.89 12.02
CA ASP A 120 -22.62 14.73 13.47
C ASP A 120 -21.24 14.47 14.10
N TYR A 121 -21.07 14.89 15.35
CA TYR A 121 -19.82 14.71 16.10
C TYR A 121 -19.42 13.23 16.23
N SER A 122 -20.40 12.34 16.34
CA SER A 122 -20.19 10.89 16.39
C SER A 122 -19.52 10.37 15.10
N VAL A 123 -19.96 10.88 13.94
CA VAL A 123 -19.45 10.48 12.62
C VAL A 123 -18.01 10.96 12.42
N HIS A 124 -17.67 12.16 12.88
CA HIS A 124 -16.28 12.65 12.84
C HIS A 124 -15.32 11.79 13.66
N ILE A 125 -15.76 11.32 14.82
CA ILE A 125 -14.97 10.41 15.65
C ILE A 125 -14.80 9.05 14.96
N ASP A 126 -15.86 8.48 14.41
CA ASP A 126 -15.80 7.19 13.71
C ASP A 126 -14.84 7.25 12.51
N ILE A 127 -14.91 8.32 11.71
CA ILE A 127 -13.98 8.56 10.60
C ILE A 127 -12.55 8.72 11.13
N THR A 128 -12.35 9.42 12.24
CA THR A 128 -11.01 9.59 12.83
C THR A 128 -10.42 8.23 13.27
N TYR A 129 -11.24 7.33 13.81
CA TYR A 129 -10.78 5.99 14.19
C TYR A 129 -10.34 5.15 12.99
N THR A 130 -11.11 5.12 11.90
CA THR A 130 -10.72 4.37 10.69
C THR A 130 -9.44 4.92 10.09
N MET A 131 -9.25 6.24 10.09
CA MET A 131 -8.01 6.89 9.69
C MET A 131 -6.81 6.47 10.55
N VAL A 132 -6.95 6.46 11.87
CA VAL A 132 -5.86 6.03 12.79
C VAL A 132 -5.50 4.57 12.55
N ILE A 133 -6.49 3.70 12.33
CA ILE A 133 -6.26 2.28 12.02
C ILE A 133 -5.48 2.14 10.70
N ALA A 134 -5.85 2.89 9.65
CA ALA A 134 -5.15 2.89 8.37
C ALA A 134 -3.69 3.33 8.50
N TYR A 135 -3.41 4.41 9.24
CA TYR A 135 -2.04 4.88 9.47
C TYR A 135 -1.23 3.89 10.33
N ALA A 136 -1.85 3.28 11.34
CA ALA A 136 -1.21 2.24 12.14
C ALA A 136 -0.81 1.04 11.28
N ALA A 137 -1.70 0.58 10.39
CA ALA A 137 -1.39 -0.48 9.43
C ALA A 137 -0.23 -0.12 8.50
N MET A 138 -0.16 1.14 8.04
CA MET A 138 0.97 1.66 7.27
C MET A 138 2.29 1.60 8.06
N VAL A 139 2.30 2.01 9.34
CA VAL A 139 3.52 1.95 10.17
C VAL A 139 3.93 0.50 10.45
N VAL A 140 2.97 -0.39 10.70
CA VAL A 140 3.23 -1.83 10.87
C VAL A 140 3.86 -2.42 9.61
N SER A 141 3.47 -1.95 8.42
CA SER A 141 4.07 -2.41 7.16
C SER A 141 5.58 -2.12 7.08
N TRP A 142 6.09 -1.10 7.79
CA TRP A 142 7.52 -0.80 7.81
C TRP A 142 8.36 -1.85 8.52
N VAL A 143 7.76 -2.74 9.32
CA VAL A 143 8.47 -3.92 9.86
C VAL A 143 9.02 -4.78 8.72
N PHE A 144 8.30 -4.89 7.60
CA PHE A 144 8.78 -5.62 6.41
C PHE A 144 9.94 -4.93 5.69
N LEU A 145 10.19 -3.63 5.93
CA LEU A 145 11.40 -2.97 5.42
C LEU A 145 12.68 -3.52 6.04
N LEU A 146 12.61 -4.20 7.19
CA LEU A 146 13.75 -4.89 7.76
C LEU A 146 14.23 -6.06 6.89
N LEU A 147 13.31 -6.64 6.10
CA LEU A 147 13.63 -7.69 5.13
C LEU A 147 14.31 -7.12 3.87
N LEU A 148 14.03 -5.86 3.51
CA LEU A 148 14.58 -5.23 2.32
C LEU A 148 16.07 -4.90 2.51
N PRO A 149 17.02 -5.28 1.64
CA PRO A 149 18.45 -4.95 1.82
C PRO A 149 18.69 -3.43 1.90
N LYS A 150 19.66 -2.98 2.70
CA LYS A 150 19.87 -1.54 2.95
C LYS A 150 20.47 -0.80 1.77
N GLN A 151 21.26 -1.50 0.95
CA GLN A 151 22.02 -0.91 -0.14
C GLN A 151 22.42 -1.94 -1.20
N LYS A 152 22.74 -1.47 -2.42
CA LYS A 152 23.26 -2.28 -3.54
C LYS A 152 24.33 -3.30 -3.14
N ARG A 153 25.27 -2.91 -2.27
CA ARG A 153 26.34 -3.79 -1.79
C ARG A 153 25.81 -4.98 -0.99
N GLU A 154 24.88 -4.74 -0.06
CA GLU A 154 24.27 -5.82 0.74
C GLU A 154 23.42 -6.75 -0.13
N THR A 155 22.73 -6.21 -1.14
CA THR A 155 21.99 -7.03 -2.11
C THR A 155 22.92 -7.96 -2.89
N GLN A 156 24.07 -7.46 -3.33
CA GLN A 156 25.09 -8.24 -4.06
C GLN A 156 25.80 -9.25 -3.15
N GLU A 157 26.04 -8.91 -1.88
CA GLU A 157 26.53 -9.85 -0.88
C GLU A 157 25.52 -10.96 -0.63
N LEU A 158 24.24 -10.65 -0.42
CA LEU A 158 23.16 -11.62 -0.29
C LEU A 158 23.00 -12.51 -1.52
N LEU A 159 23.22 -11.98 -2.73
CA LEU A 159 23.20 -12.79 -3.95
C LEU A 159 24.38 -13.77 -4.00
N ARG A 160 25.57 -13.35 -3.54
CA ARG A 160 26.79 -14.18 -3.55
C ARG A 160 26.85 -15.21 -2.43
N THR A 161 26.31 -14.89 -1.25
CA THR A 161 26.34 -15.76 -0.06
C THR A 161 25.00 -16.43 0.22
N GLY A 162 23.94 -16.04 -0.49
CA GLY A 162 22.59 -16.54 -0.29
C GLY A 162 22.44 -17.99 -0.72
N GLY A 163 22.06 -18.85 0.23
CA GLY A 163 21.59 -20.20 -0.07
C GLY A 163 20.15 -20.20 -0.61
N SER A 164 19.78 -21.27 -1.31
CA SER A 164 18.39 -21.50 -1.71
C SER A 164 17.62 -22.18 -0.58
N SER A 165 16.56 -21.53 -0.08
CA SER A 165 15.64 -22.13 0.89
C SER A 165 14.31 -22.49 0.21
N LYS A 166 14.08 -23.80 0.01
CA LYS A 166 12.82 -24.34 -0.52
C LYS A 166 11.61 -24.00 0.36
N LEU A 167 11.81 -23.89 1.67
CA LEU A 167 10.75 -23.58 2.64
C LEU A 167 10.22 -22.14 2.43
N LEU A 168 11.11 -21.14 2.49
CA LEU A 168 10.75 -19.75 2.22
C LEU A 168 10.09 -19.59 0.84
N GLY A 169 10.67 -20.17 -0.22
CA GLY A 169 10.07 -20.10 -1.55
C GLY A 169 8.67 -20.72 -1.61
N GLY A 170 8.45 -21.86 -0.96
CA GLY A 170 7.14 -22.49 -0.86
C GLY A 170 6.11 -21.63 -0.13
N ILE A 171 6.49 -21.02 0.99
CA ILE A 171 5.65 -20.06 1.72
C ILE A 171 5.31 -18.86 0.81
N THR A 172 6.28 -18.36 0.05
CA THR A 172 6.07 -17.22 -0.86
C THR A 172 5.05 -17.54 -1.94
N ILE A 173 5.19 -18.70 -2.59
CA ILE A 173 4.25 -19.16 -3.62
C ILE A 173 2.86 -19.37 -3.03
N PHE A 174 2.76 -19.96 -1.83
CA PHE A 174 1.48 -20.22 -1.18
C PHE A 174 0.71 -18.92 -0.89
N TYR A 175 1.31 -17.95 -0.21
CA TYR A 175 0.59 -16.72 0.12
C TYR A 175 0.25 -15.88 -1.12
N LEU A 176 1.12 -15.86 -2.14
CA LEU A 176 0.85 -15.16 -3.39
C LEU A 176 -0.30 -15.80 -4.18
N SER A 177 -0.34 -17.13 -4.23
CA SER A 177 -1.42 -17.87 -4.88
C SER A 177 -2.75 -17.66 -4.15
N PHE A 178 -2.73 -17.70 -2.82
CA PHE A 178 -3.89 -17.40 -2.00
C PHE A 178 -4.39 -15.96 -2.22
N SER A 179 -3.50 -14.98 -2.21
CA SER A 179 -3.83 -13.57 -2.45
C SER A 179 -4.40 -13.34 -3.86
N LEU A 180 -3.85 -14.02 -4.88
CA LEU A 180 -4.38 -14.00 -6.24
C LEU A 180 -5.83 -14.52 -6.29
N VAL A 181 -6.08 -15.70 -5.74
CA VAL A 181 -7.43 -16.30 -5.73
C VAL A 181 -8.41 -15.43 -4.96
N TRP A 182 -8.01 -14.92 -3.80
CA TRP A 182 -8.82 -14.00 -2.99
C TRP A 182 -9.17 -12.73 -3.76
N SER A 183 -8.17 -12.08 -4.37
CA SER A 183 -8.38 -10.86 -5.15
C SER A 183 -9.33 -11.09 -6.31
N VAL A 184 -9.15 -12.19 -7.07
CA VAL A 184 -10.05 -12.54 -8.18
C VAL A 184 -11.47 -12.78 -7.65
N MET A 185 -11.63 -13.52 -6.55
CA MET A 185 -12.93 -13.76 -5.93
C MET A 185 -13.62 -12.47 -5.50
N VAL A 186 -12.93 -11.58 -4.78
CA VAL A 186 -13.52 -10.31 -4.32
C VAL A 186 -13.90 -9.42 -5.50
N ASN A 187 -13.02 -9.29 -6.50
CA ASN A 187 -13.34 -8.50 -7.70
C ASN A 187 -14.56 -9.07 -8.46
N ILE A 188 -14.70 -10.40 -8.54
CA ILE A 188 -15.87 -11.03 -9.16
C ILE A 188 -17.13 -10.81 -8.32
N MET A 189 -17.06 -10.99 -7.00
CA MET A 189 -18.21 -10.79 -6.10
C MET A 189 -18.73 -9.35 -6.14
N ALA A 190 -17.84 -8.37 -6.26
CA ALA A 190 -18.18 -6.95 -6.38
C ALA A 190 -18.93 -6.62 -7.69
N ILE A 191 -18.77 -7.42 -8.75
CA ILE A 191 -19.41 -7.20 -10.06
C ILE A 191 -20.85 -7.75 -10.09
N PHE A 192 -21.15 -8.81 -9.34
CA PHE A 192 -22.47 -9.43 -9.34
C PHE A 192 -23.38 -8.83 -8.27
N ASP A 193 -24.50 -8.23 -8.69
CA ASP A 193 -25.49 -7.58 -7.81
C ASP A 193 -26.03 -8.49 -6.69
N SER A 194 -26.04 -9.82 -6.87
CA SER A 194 -26.49 -10.75 -5.83
C SER A 194 -25.45 -11.03 -4.73
N THR A 195 -24.18 -10.73 -4.97
CA THR A 195 -23.06 -10.97 -4.03
C THR A 195 -22.33 -9.70 -3.61
N SER A 196 -22.60 -8.56 -4.26
CA SER A 196 -22.06 -7.25 -3.89
C SER A 196 -22.50 -6.80 -2.50
N CYS A 197 -23.65 -7.28 -2.03
CA CYS A 197 -24.17 -7.02 -0.70
C CYS A 197 -23.45 -7.78 0.43
N LEU A 198 -22.56 -8.76 0.14
CA LEU A 198 -21.78 -9.42 1.20
C LEU A 198 -20.74 -8.47 1.83
N VAL A 199 -20.54 -8.62 3.13
CA VAL A 199 -19.50 -7.90 3.92
C VAL A 199 -18.09 -8.08 3.34
N ILE A 200 -17.82 -9.23 2.73
CA ILE A 200 -16.53 -9.53 2.08
C ILE A 200 -16.36 -8.74 0.76
N ALA A 201 -17.46 -8.37 0.11
CA ALA A 201 -17.48 -7.56 -1.11
C ALA A 201 -17.69 -6.06 -0.81
N GLY A 202 -17.93 -5.70 0.45
CA GLY A 202 -18.16 -4.33 0.92
C GLY A 202 -19.60 -3.85 0.98
N GLY A 203 -20.56 -4.77 0.93
CA GLY A 203 -21.93 -4.49 1.31
C GLY A 203 -22.17 -4.60 2.82
N ASP A 204 -23.30 -4.06 3.27
CA ASP A 204 -23.73 -4.08 4.68
C ASP A 204 -24.27 -5.44 5.14
N GLY A 205 -24.21 -6.47 4.29
CA GLY A 205 -24.82 -7.78 4.48
C GLY A 205 -26.16 -7.90 3.74
N CYS A 206 -26.40 -9.07 3.13
CA CYS A 206 -27.74 -9.48 2.66
C CYS A 206 -28.57 -10.03 3.82
#